data_AF-A0A816HTW3-F1
#
_entry.id   AF-A0A816HTW3-F1
#
_cell.length_a   1.000
_cell.length_b   1.000
_cell.length_c   1.000
_cell.angle_alpha   90.00
_cell.angle_beta   90.00
_cell.angle_gamma   90.00
#
_symmetry.space_group_name_H-M   'P 1'
#
loop_
_entity.id
_entity.type
_entity.pdbx_description
1 polymer ?
#
loop_
_entity_poly.entity_id
_entity_poly.type
_entity_poly.pdbx_seq_one_letter_code
_entity_poly.pdbx_strand_id
1 'polypeptide(L)'
;MGKKNLKPNATGSPNVTSKPNKSLSSVAAATTVVRRSAATLSRPMHRVLQNFLLVWLEADFDESKSNYKKSIQHLRDTLAIVTAFTDVDECIDFLTDIHDEKVSMIVSGVLGQHIIPEIQECPQLTSIYVLCDNQSTHEKWVKTIPKVKGVYKEIEPICEALQIDRRNCDQDTSSISFNRIDPLFMYTQLLKEALLDIQDDDAKSIKELVDNCRLQGNASEATLKMMEEEYRGHSPIWWYTGPYFINSMLNCGLRQMDVDIIMKLGFFIRHLHNHITELHREQQGSMPTKFQVFRGQGLSMEDFEKMKKTKGGLMSFNNFLSTSRNREISFNGFARPATKNTNSVGLLFVINIDTAICTKSATPFAE
;
A
#
# COMPACT_ATOMS: atom_id res chain seq x y z
N MET A 1 69.14 21.02 16.88
CA MET A 1 70.56 20.71 16.64
C MET A 1 70.78 19.24 16.96
N GLY A 2 71.14 18.42 15.96
CA GLY A 2 71.30 16.97 16.12
C GLY A 2 71.30 16.29 14.75
N LYS A 3 72.50 16.15 14.18
CA LYS A 3 72.88 15.61 12.86
C LYS A 3 72.75 14.08 12.83
N LYS A 4 72.30 13.45 11.72
CA LYS A 4 73.09 12.64 10.73
C LYS A 4 74.00 11.56 11.37
N ASN A 5 74.17 10.31 10.93
CA ASN A 5 74.05 9.67 9.62
C ASN A 5 74.44 8.16 9.72
N LEU A 6 73.93 7.33 8.78
CA LEU A 6 74.52 6.17 8.06
C LEU A 6 75.07 4.87 8.74
N LYS A 7 74.39 3.73 8.41
CA LYS A 7 74.83 2.45 7.71
C LYS A 7 75.94 1.54 8.32
N PRO A 8 76.16 0.26 7.86
CA PRO A 8 75.34 -0.76 7.11
C PRO A 8 75.52 -2.26 7.59
N ASN A 9 75.00 -3.22 6.77
CA ASN A 9 75.27 -4.68 6.65
C ASN A 9 74.47 -5.66 7.56
N ALA A 10 74.00 -6.85 7.15
CA ALA A 10 74.02 -7.62 5.90
C ALA A 10 73.03 -8.83 5.98
N THR A 11 72.73 -9.42 4.81
CA THR A 11 72.33 -10.82 4.52
C THR A 11 71.02 -11.42 5.06
N GLY A 12 70.15 -11.85 4.13
CA GLY A 12 69.16 -12.91 4.35
C GLY A 12 67.94 -12.87 3.41
N SER A 13 67.99 -13.57 2.27
CA SER A 13 66.79 -14.05 1.53
C SER A 13 66.32 -15.39 2.14
N PRO A 14 65.13 -15.99 1.84
CA PRO A 14 64.15 -15.66 0.79
C PRO A 14 62.66 -15.77 1.24
N ASN A 15 61.75 -15.70 0.25
CA ASN A 15 60.32 -16.11 0.26
C ASN A 15 59.30 -15.17 0.92
N VAL A 16 58.68 -14.31 0.09
CA VAL A 16 57.22 -14.10 0.17
C VAL A 16 56.65 -13.96 -1.24
N THR A 17 55.68 -14.81 -1.51
CA THR A 17 54.80 -14.91 -2.65
C THR A 17 54.08 -13.60 -2.97
N SER A 18 53.83 -13.43 -4.26
CA SER A 18 53.12 -12.34 -4.93
C SER A 18 51.85 -11.85 -4.22
N LYS A 19 51.86 -10.56 -3.87
CA LYS A 19 50.63 -9.75 -3.76
C LYS A 19 50.15 -9.40 -5.17
N PRO A 20 48.85 -9.46 -5.49
CA PRO A 20 48.28 -8.62 -6.52
C PRO A 20 47.83 -7.28 -5.93
N ASN A 21 47.98 -6.26 -6.76
CA ASN A 21 47.69 -4.86 -6.55
C ASN A 21 46.25 -4.59 -6.08
N LYS A 22 46.13 -3.60 -5.19
CA LYS A 22 44.93 -2.79 -5.05
C LYS A 22 44.70 -2.01 -6.34
N SER A 23 43.50 -2.12 -6.89
CA SER A 23 42.87 -1.03 -7.63
C SER A 23 41.44 -0.88 -7.11
N LEU A 24 41.15 0.25 -6.48
CA LEU A 24 39.78 0.71 -6.26
C LEU A 24 39.21 1.17 -7.60
N SER A 25 38.00 0.73 -7.96
CA SER A 25 36.91 1.64 -8.39
C SER A 25 35.67 0.89 -8.85
N SER A 26 34.52 1.47 -8.50
CA SER A 26 33.15 1.21 -8.95
C SER A 26 32.44 -0.04 -8.40
N VAL A 27 31.79 0.15 -7.25
CA VAL A 27 30.60 -0.64 -6.89
C VAL A 27 29.45 -0.11 -7.74
N ALA A 28 29.14 -0.82 -8.84
CA ALA A 28 27.91 -0.61 -9.57
C ALA A 28 26.74 -1.12 -8.73
N ALA A 29 25.83 -0.22 -8.35
CA ALA A 29 24.57 -0.59 -7.70
C ALA A 29 23.76 -1.45 -8.69
N ALA A 30 23.59 -2.73 -8.34
CA ALA A 30 22.83 -3.68 -9.14
C ALA A 30 21.38 -3.18 -9.28
N THR A 31 21.00 -2.86 -10.51
CA THR A 31 19.66 -2.46 -10.89
C THR A 31 18.83 -3.72 -11.11
N THR A 32 17.85 -4.01 -10.27
CA THR A 32 16.89 -5.09 -10.54
C THR A 32 15.81 -4.55 -11.48
N VAL A 33 16.08 -4.58 -12.78
CA VAL A 33 15.01 -4.69 -13.80
C VAL A 33 14.62 -6.16 -13.79
N VAL A 34 13.39 -6.50 -13.40
CA VAL A 34 12.87 -7.86 -13.60
C VAL A 34 12.58 -8.01 -15.10
N ARG A 35 13.63 -8.27 -15.89
CA ARG A 35 13.50 -8.83 -17.25
C ARG A 35 13.10 -10.29 -17.09
N ARG A 36 11.85 -10.64 -17.38
CA ARG A 36 11.44 -12.04 -17.41
C ARG A 36 11.78 -12.60 -18.78
N SER A 37 12.75 -13.52 -18.83
CA SER A 37 12.85 -14.48 -19.94
C SER A 37 12.28 -15.81 -19.45
N ALA A 38 11.47 -16.46 -20.28
CA ALA A 38 10.84 -17.74 -19.98
C ALA A 38 11.88 -18.83 -19.61
N ALA A 39 11.93 -19.18 -18.32
CA ALA A 39 12.49 -20.45 -17.85
C ALA A 39 11.75 -20.88 -16.58
N THR A 40 11.19 -22.07 -16.66
CA THR A 40 10.35 -22.76 -15.67
C THR A 40 11.09 -22.93 -14.34
N LEU A 41 10.70 -22.16 -13.33
CA LEU A 41 10.97 -22.45 -11.92
C LEU A 41 9.74 -22.09 -11.09
N SER A 42 9.36 -23.02 -10.21
CA SER A 42 8.33 -22.87 -9.17
C SER A 42 8.29 -21.44 -8.62
N ARG A 43 7.22 -20.69 -8.94
CA ARG A 43 7.02 -19.30 -8.51
C ARG A 43 6.93 -19.31 -6.97
N PRO A 44 7.77 -18.57 -6.22
CA PRO A 44 7.39 -18.20 -4.86
C PRO A 44 6.11 -17.35 -5.01
N MET A 45 5.04 -17.79 -4.37
CA MET A 45 3.74 -17.13 -4.39
C MET A 45 3.91 -15.70 -3.88
N HIS A 46 3.96 -14.74 -4.81
CA HIS A 46 4.20 -13.34 -4.52
C HIS A 46 2.96 -12.79 -3.83
N ARG A 47 2.91 -12.83 -2.48
CA ARG A 47 1.80 -12.25 -1.73
C ARG A 47 1.84 -10.73 -1.92
N VAL A 48 0.90 -10.21 -2.69
CA VAL A 48 0.75 -8.76 -2.89
C VAL A 48 0.16 -8.19 -1.61
N LEU A 49 0.97 -7.46 -0.84
CA LEU A 49 0.56 -6.89 0.44
C LEU A 49 -0.24 -5.58 0.29
N GLN A 50 -0.70 -5.28 -0.91
CA GLN A 50 -1.46 -4.09 -1.26
C GLN A 50 -2.76 -4.47 -1.96
N ASN A 51 -3.82 -3.70 -1.69
CA ASN A 51 -5.14 -3.90 -2.30
C ASN A 51 -5.18 -3.47 -3.78
N PHE A 52 -4.04 -3.03 -4.30
CA PHE A 52 -3.90 -2.23 -5.50
C PHE A 52 -2.58 -2.54 -6.18
N LEU A 53 -2.63 -2.90 -7.45
CA LEU A 53 -1.47 -3.13 -8.32
C LEU A 53 -1.41 -2.05 -9.40
N LEU A 54 -0.22 -1.49 -9.64
CA LEU A 54 0.01 -0.59 -10.77
C LEU A 54 0.72 -1.34 -11.90
N VAL A 55 0.06 -1.44 -13.05
CA VAL A 55 0.62 -1.96 -14.29
C VAL A 55 0.98 -0.80 -15.20
N TRP A 56 2.16 -0.84 -15.81
CA TRP A 56 2.54 0.13 -16.84
C TRP A 56 2.93 -0.61 -18.12
N LEU A 57 2.15 -0.45 -19.17
CA LEU A 57 2.44 -0.95 -20.51
C LEU A 57 3.00 0.17 -21.41
N GLU A 58 4.20 -0.03 -21.94
CA GLU A 58 4.83 0.90 -22.90
C GLU A 58 5.66 0.15 -23.94
N ALA A 59 5.63 0.58 -25.19
CA ALA A 59 6.31 -0.12 -26.30
C ALA A 59 7.84 -0.03 -26.18
N ASP A 60 8.35 1.03 -25.57
CA ASP A 60 9.78 1.28 -25.43
C ASP A 60 10.07 2.01 -24.10
N PHE A 61 10.64 1.28 -23.14
CA PHE A 61 11.28 1.89 -21.97
C PHE A 61 12.71 2.27 -22.34
N ASP A 62 12.89 3.26 -23.21
CA ASP A 62 14.21 3.74 -23.58
C ASP A 62 14.86 4.42 -22.36
N GLU A 63 15.76 3.69 -21.68
CA GLU A 63 16.49 4.15 -20.50
C GLU A 63 17.34 5.41 -20.77
N SER A 64 17.60 5.75 -22.04
CA SER A 64 18.35 6.95 -22.43
C SER A 64 17.51 8.23 -22.38
N LYS A 65 16.17 8.12 -22.38
CA LYS A 65 15.27 9.26 -22.18
C LYS A 65 15.09 9.51 -20.68
N SER A 66 15.85 10.48 -20.16
CA SER A 66 15.95 10.79 -18.72
C SER A 66 14.62 11.01 -17.97
N ASN A 67 13.53 11.27 -18.69
CA ASN A 67 12.20 11.51 -18.12
C ASN A 67 11.55 10.21 -17.63
N TYR A 68 11.63 9.09 -18.37
CA TYR A 68 10.94 7.84 -18.00
C TYR A 68 11.48 7.23 -16.70
N LYS A 69 12.81 7.20 -16.52
CA LYS A 69 13.43 6.70 -15.29
C LYS A 69 13.03 7.53 -14.07
N LYS A 70 12.95 8.86 -14.23
CA LYS A 70 12.49 9.76 -13.16
C LYS A 70 11.02 9.53 -12.84
N SER A 71 10.17 9.35 -13.84
CA SER A 71 8.75 9.07 -13.69
C SER A 71 8.47 7.72 -13.01
N ILE A 72 9.16 6.66 -13.43
CA ILE A 72 9.08 5.33 -12.77
C ILE A 72 9.58 5.41 -11.34
N GLN A 73 10.70 6.10 -11.09
CA GLN A 73 11.24 6.25 -9.75
C GLN A 73 10.26 7.03 -8.87
N HIS A 74 9.68 8.12 -9.38
CA HIS A 74 8.69 8.90 -8.67
C HIS A 74 7.43 8.08 -8.33
N LEU A 75 6.94 7.25 -9.26
CA LEU A 75 5.84 6.32 -9.00
C LEU A 75 6.22 5.25 -7.96
N ARG A 76 7.45 4.72 -8.03
CA ARG A 76 7.94 3.73 -7.05
C ARG A 76 8.06 4.33 -5.65
N ASP A 77 8.54 5.56 -5.55
CA ASP A 77 8.69 6.28 -4.30
C ASP A 77 7.33 6.62 -3.67
N THR A 78 6.31 6.81 -4.52
CA THR A 78 5.00 7.33 -4.11
C THR A 78 3.92 6.26 -3.92
N LEU A 79 3.94 5.18 -4.71
CA LEU A 79 2.80 4.25 -4.85
C LEU A 79 3.16 2.77 -4.61
N ALA A 80 4.44 2.40 -4.76
CA ALA A 80 5.04 1.09 -4.46
C ALA A 80 4.29 -0.17 -4.96
N ILE A 81 4.42 -0.49 -6.24
CA ILE A 81 4.77 -1.76 -6.93
C ILE A 81 4.30 -1.48 -8.35
N VAL A 82 5.25 -1.19 -9.22
CA VAL A 82 4.97 -0.90 -10.63
C VAL A 82 5.45 -2.10 -11.44
N THR A 83 4.52 -2.89 -11.97
CA THR A 83 4.82 -3.97 -12.89
C THR A 83 4.82 -3.40 -14.30
N ALA A 84 6.00 -3.29 -14.90
CA ALA A 84 6.17 -2.74 -16.23
C ALA A 84 6.18 -3.86 -17.28
N PHE A 85 5.45 -3.69 -18.38
CA PHE A 85 5.40 -4.61 -19.51
C PHE A 85 5.75 -3.86 -20.79
N THR A 86 6.54 -4.50 -21.65
CA THR A 86 6.77 -4.05 -23.04
C THR A 86 5.95 -4.82 -24.05
N ASP A 87 5.54 -6.03 -23.67
CA ASP A 87 4.78 -6.94 -24.49
C ASP A 87 3.30 -6.90 -24.10
N VAL A 88 2.44 -6.83 -25.11
CA VAL A 88 0.98 -6.71 -24.94
C VAL A 88 0.39 -8.02 -24.43
N ASP A 89 0.85 -9.15 -24.97
CA ASP A 89 0.31 -10.47 -24.63
C ASP A 89 0.69 -10.84 -23.19
N GLU A 90 1.95 -10.59 -22.79
CA GLU A 90 2.38 -10.78 -21.39
C GLU A 90 1.57 -9.93 -20.40
N CYS A 91 1.20 -8.71 -20.79
CA CYS A 91 0.37 -7.84 -19.97
C CYS A 91 -1.06 -8.37 -19.83
N ILE A 92 -1.64 -8.90 -20.91
CA ILE A 92 -2.97 -9.51 -20.89
C ILE A 92 -2.97 -10.76 -20.03
N ASP A 93 -2.00 -11.66 -20.22
CA ASP A 93 -1.84 -12.88 -19.43
C ASP A 93 -1.76 -12.55 -17.93
N PHE A 94 -0.97 -11.54 -17.57
CA PHE A 94 -0.88 -11.08 -16.18
C PHE A 94 -2.21 -10.56 -15.63
N LEU A 95 -2.96 -9.78 -16.42
CA LEU A 95 -4.28 -9.28 -16.00
C LEU A 95 -5.30 -10.41 -15.84
N THR A 96 -5.20 -11.47 -16.65
CA THR A 96 -6.10 -12.63 -16.55
C THR A 96 -5.76 -13.57 -15.40
N ASP A 97 -4.49 -13.63 -14.99
CA ASP A 97 -4.00 -14.44 -13.86
C ASP A 97 -4.36 -13.82 -12.48
N ILE A 98 -4.68 -12.53 -12.41
CA ILE A 98 -5.02 -11.85 -11.16
C ILE A 98 -6.47 -12.15 -10.80
N HIS A 99 -6.71 -12.50 -9.53
CA HIS A 99 -8.04 -12.86 -9.05
C HIS A 99 -8.58 -11.88 -8.00
N ASP A 100 -7.76 -11.53 -6.99
CA ASP A 100 -8.25 -10.85 -5.79
C ASP A 100 -7.87 -9.36 -5.73
N GLU A 101 -6.83 -8.95 -6.46
CA GLU A 101 -6.29 -7.59 -6.42
C GLU A 101 -6.93 -6.67 -7.46
N LYS A 102 -7.15 -5.41 -7.08
CA LYS A 102 -7.56 -4.38 -8.04
C LYS A 102 -6.35 -3.86 -8.79
N VAL A 103 -6.48 -3.70 -10.10
CA VAL A 103 -5.41 -3.23 -10.98
C VAL A 103 -5.75 -1.85 -11.51
N SER A 104 -4.76 -0.96 -11.48
CA SER A 104 -4.74 0.25 -12.30
C SER A 104 -3.65 0.14 -13.35
N MET A 105 -3.93 0.64 -14.54
CA MET A 105 -3.03 0.55 -15.67
C MET A 105 -2.64 1.93 -16.18
N ILE A 106 -1.36 2.14 -16.45
CA ILE A 106 -0.82 3.24 -17.26
C ILE A 106 -0.48 2.67 -18.63
N VAL A 107 -0.95 3.30 -19.69
CA VAL A 107 -0.67 2.87 -21.07
C VAL A 107 -0.41 4.07 -21.97
N SER A 108 0.45 3.92 -22.96
CA SER A 108 0.64 4.98 -23.97
C SER A 108 -0.57 5.12 -24.88
N GLY A 109 -0.79 6.33 -25.43
CA GLY A 109 -1.94 6.62 -26.29
C GLY A 109 -2.09 5.67 -27.49
N VAL A 110 -0.97 5.27 -28.10
CA VAL A 110 -0.96 4.39 -29.28
C VAL A 110 -1.30 2.95 -28.90
N LEU A 111 -0.69 2.41 -27.85
CA LEU A 111 -0.99 1.05 -27.37
C LEU A 111 -2.39 0.95 -26.76
N GLY A 112 -2.80 1.99 -26.01
CA GLY A 112 -4.10 2.05 -25.36
C GLY A 112 -5.27 1.88 -26.34
N GLN A 113 -5.16 2.46 -27.54
CA GLN A 113 -6.21 2.33 -28.56
C GLN A 113 -6.42 0.87 -29.02
N HIS A 114 -5.38 0.04 -28.96
CA HIS A 114 -5.43 -1.35 -29.39
C HIS A 114 -5.82 -2.29 -28.24
N ILE A 115 -5.20 -2.14 -27.07
CA ILE A 115 -5.36 -3.09 -25.96
C ILE A 115 -6.63 -2.87 -25.15
N ILE A 116 -7.07 -1.61 -24.97
CA ILE A 116 -8.19 -1.30 -24.06
C ILE A 116 -9.48 -2.02 -24.46
N PRO A 117 -9.86 -2.12 -25.75
CA PRO A 117 -11.02 -2.90 -26.16
C PRO A 117 -11.01 -4.36 -25.69
N GLU A 118 -9.84 -4.98 -25.55
CA GLU A 118 -9.67 -6.38 -25.15
C GLU A 118 -9.72 -6.55 -23.63
N ILE A 119 -9.18 -5.59 -22.87
CA ILE A 119 -9.07 -5.68 -21.40
C ILE A 119 -10.19 -4.93 -20.65
N GLN A 120 -11.02 -4.15 -21.34
CA GLN A 120 -12.06 -3.33 -20.69
C GLN A 120 -13.09 -4.17 -19.90
N GLU A 121 -13.27 -5.44 -20.25
CA GLU A 121 -14.19 -6.34 -19.54
C GLU A 121 -13.54 -7.01 -18.31
N CYS A 122 -12.20 -6.93 -18.15
CA CYS A 122 -11.48 -7.51 -17.02
C CYS A 122 -11.98 -6.92 -15.68
N PRO A 123 -12.63 -7.69 -14.79
CA PRO A 123 -13.23 -7.16 -13.56
C PRO A 123 -12.21 -6.50 -12.61
N GLN A 124 -11.00 -7.05 -12.56
CA GLN A 124 -9.90 -6.59 -11.72
C GLN A 124 -9.34 -5.24 -12.19
N LEU A 125 -9.45 -4.93 -13.49
CA LEU A 125 -9.04 -3.66 -14.05
C LEU A 125 -10.05 -2.57 -13.70
N THR A 126 -9.66 -1.67 -12.80
CA THR A 126 -10.54 -0.65 -12.22
C THR A 126 -10.34 0.75 -12.79
N SER A 127 -9.10 1.09 -13.15
CA SER A 127 -8.72 2.40 -13.65
C SER A 127 -7.67 2.27 -14.76
N ILE A 128 -7.85 3.03 -15.83
CA ILE A 128 -6.88 3.13 -16.94
C ILE A 128 -6.48 4.60 -17.10
N TYR A 129 -5.18 4.85 -17.16
CA TYR A 129 -4.55 6.15 -17.31
C TYR A 129 -3.78 6.17 -18.62
N VAL A 130 -4.15 7.06 -19.54
CA VAL A 130 -3.51 7.13 -20.84
C VAL A 130 -2.44 8.23 -20.83
N LEU A 131 -1.18 7.87 -21.04
CA LEU A 131 -0.07 8.83 -21.17
C LEU A 131 0.15 9.13 -22.66
N CYS A 132 -0.05 10.38 -23.07
CA CYS A 132 0.08 10.80 -24.47
C CYS A 132 0.33 12.30 -24.61
N ASP A 133 1.32 12.67 -25.42
CA ASP A 133 1.62 14.06 -25.76
C ASP A 133 0.47 14.75 -26.51
N ASN A 134 -0.27 13.98 -27.32
CA ASN A 134 -1.33 14.48 -28.18
C ASN A 134 -2.73 14.04 -27.71
N GLN A 135 -3.23 14.73 -26.67
CA GLN A 135 -4.56 14.50 -26.08
C GLN A 135 -5.70 14.57 -27.13
N SER A 136 -5.61 15.48 -28.09
CA SER A 136 -6.69 15.80 -29.03
C SER A 136 -7.09 14.62 -29.94
N THR A 137 -6.15 13.73 -30.26
CA THR A 137 -6.38 12.57 -31.13
C THR A 137 -7.13 11.44 -30.42
N HIS A 138 -6.97 11.32 -29.10
CA HIS A 138 -7.43 10.17 -28.34
C HIS A 138 -8.62 10.47 -27.39
N GLU A 139 -8.98 11.74 -27.22
CA GLU A 139 -10.12 12.15 -26.39
C GLU A 139 -11.48 11.54 -26.80
N LYS A 140 -11.67 11.20 -28.08
CA LYS A 140 -12.96 10.71 -28.59
C LYS A 140 -13.28 9.29 -28.10
N TRP A 141 -12.32 8.36 -28.15
CA TRP A 141 -12.53 6.97 -27.72
C TRP A 141 -12.36 6.81 -26.21
N VAL A 142 -11.56 7.66 -25.57
CA VAL A 142 -11.42 7.64 -24.10
C VAL A 142 -12.73 7.96 -23.41
N LYS A 143 -13.52 8.91 -23.93
CA LYS A 143 -14.82 9.28 -23.36
C LYS A 143 -15.88 8.18 -23.43
N THR A 144 -15.70 7.17 -24.29
CA THR A 144 -16.66 6.06 -24.42
C THR A 144 -16.38 4.91 -23.47
N ILE A 145 -15.21 4.87 -22.81
CA ILE A 145 -14.78 3.74 -22.00
C ILE A 145 -14.81 4.12 -20.51
N PRO A 146 -15.74 3.58 -19.69
CA PRO A 146 -15.94 4.01 -18.30
C PRO A 146 -14.72 3.84 -17.38
N LYS A 147 -13.86 2.86 -17.66
CA LYS A 147 -12.66 2.56 -16.87
C LYS A 147 -11.51 3.54 -17.12
N VAL A 148 -11.54 4.30 -18.22
CA VAL A 148 -10.50 5.29 -18.51
C VAL A 148 -10.74 6.55 -17.67
N LYS A 149 -9.79 6.87 -16.79
CA LYS A 149 -9.90 8.01 -15.86
C LYS A 149 -9.43 9.33 -16.47
N GLY A 150 -8.60 9.28 -17.50
CA GLY A 150 -8.16 10.47 -18.23
C GLY A 150 -6.98 10.23 -19.17
N VAL A 151 -6.68 11.27 -19.96
CA VAL A 151 -5.50 11.35 -20.83
C VAL A 151 -4.58 12.45 -20.32
N TYR A 152 -3.33 12.10 -20.06
CA TYR A 152 -2.35 12.96 -19.41
C TYR A 152 -1.12 13.11 -20.29
N LYS A 153 -0.51 14.30 -20.26
CA LYS A 153 0.77 14.57 -20.94
C LYS A 153 1.97 14.24 -20.07
N GLU A 154 1.79 14.35 -18.76
CA GLU A 154 2.83 14.22 -17.75
C GLU A 154 2.42 13.16 -16.72
N ILE A 155 3.39 12.61 -16.00
CA ILE A 155 3.15 11.52 -15.06
C ILE A 155 2.64 12.05 -13.71
N GLU A 156 2.99 13.28 -13.36
CA GLU A 156 2.74 13.88 -12.05
C GLU A 156 1.23 13.93 -11.73
N PRO A 157 0.33 14.35 -12.65
CA PRO A 157 -1.10 14.28 -12.39
C PRO A 157 -1.64 12.84 -12.30
N ILE A 158 -0.99 11.88 -12.97
CA ILE A 158 -1.33 10.46 -12.83
C ILE A 158 -0.95 9.98 -11.43
N CYS A 159 0.22 10.36 -10.91
CA CYS A 159 0.63 10.03 -9.54
C CYS A 159 -0.39 10.53 -8.51
N GLU A 160 -0.83 11.77 -8.62
CA GLU A 160 -1.83 12.36 -7.72
C GLU A 160 -3.17 11.62 -7.79
N ALA A 161 -3.64 11.31 -9.01
CA ALA A 161 -4.87 10.55 -9.20
C ALA A 161 -4.76 9.12 -8.62
N LEU A 162 -3.63 8.44 -8.83
CA LEU A 162 -3.37 7.13 -8.28
C LEU A 162 -3.30 7.13 -6.75
N GLN A 163 -2.74 8.17 -6.12
CA GLN A 163 -2.76 8.30 -4.66
C GLN A 163 -4.19 8.40 -4.12
N ILE A 164 -5.06 9.16 -4.81
CA ILE A 164 -6.47 9.29 -4.45
C ILE A 164 -7.18 7.95 -4.63
N ASP A 165 -7.00 7.29 -5.77
CA ASP A 165 -7.60 5.98 -6.06
C ASP A 165 -7.16 4.92 -5.03
N ARG A 166 -5.87 4.91 -4.65
CA ARG A 166 -5.34 4.01 -3.62
C ARG A 166 -6.02 4.23 -2.27
N ARG A 167 -6.12 5.49 -1.81
CA ARG A 167 -6.80 5.81 -0.54
C ARG A 167 -8.26 5.38 -0.55
N ASN A 168 -8.96 5.59 -1.66
CA ASN A 168 -10.33 5.14 -1.82
C ASN A 168 -10.43 3.61 -1.81
N CYS A 169 -9.51 2.92 -2.50
CA CYS A 169 -9.45 1.47 -2.52
C CYS A 169 -9.22 0.87 -1.12
N ASP A 170 -8.29 1.42 -0.35
CA ASP A 170 -8.02 0.98 1.02
C ASP A 170 -9.23 1.21 1.95
N GLN A 171 -9.96 2.30 1.74
CA GLN A 171 -11.16 2.61 2.53
C GLN A 171 -12.35 1.71 2.17
N ASP A 172 -12.56 1.44 0.89
CA ASP A 172 -13.64 0.58 0.36
C ASP A 172 -13.44 -0.90 0.69
N THR A 173 -12.19 -1.32 0.85
CA THR A 173 -11.84 -2.70 1.22
C THR A 173 -11.80 -2.92 2.74
N SER A 174 -12.43 -2.06 3.53
CA SER A 174 -12.57 -2.34 4.96
C SER A 174 -13.56 -3.48 5.18
N SER A 175 -13.12 -4.55 5.87
CA SER A 175 -14.01 -5.68 6.20
C SER A 175 -15.12 -5.23 7.14
N ILE A 176 -16.36 -5.49 6.70
CA ILE A 176 -17.56 -5.21 7.48
C ILE A 176 -18.32 -6.52 7.65
N SER A 177 -18.56 -6.86 8.91
CA SER A 177 -19.46 -7.96 9.23
C SER A 177 -20.82 -7.41 9.62
N PHE A 178 -21.86 -8.00 9.01
CA PHE A 178 -23.26 -7.67 9.26
C PHE A 178 -23.90 -8.83 10.03
N ASN A 179 -23.81 -8.86 11.37
CA ASN A 179 -24.61 -9.70 12.27
C ASN A 179 -24.20 -9.52 13.75
N ARG A 180 -25.07 -9.96 14.68
CA ARG A 180 -24.94 -9.71 16.13
C ARG A 180 -23.77 -10.41 16.82
N ILE A 181 -23.30 -11.54 16.31
CA ILE A 181 -22.19 -12.32 16.87
C ILE A 181 -21.48 -13.02 15.69
N ASP A 182 -20.66 -12.27 14.97
CA ASP A 182 -19.76 -12.90 14.00
C ASP A 182 -18.63 -13.60 14.78
N PRO A 183 -18.45 -14.94 14.66
CA PRO A 183 -17.30 -15.63 15.25
C PRO A 183 -15.98 -14.93 14.90
N LEU A 184 -15.88 -14.37 13.70
CA LEU A 184 -14.72 -13.62 13.25
C LEU A 184 -14.43 -12.42 14.16
N PHE A 185 -15.47 -11.69 14.58
CA PHE A 185 -15.31 -10.56 15.49
C PHE A 185 -14.74 -11.01 16.84
N MET A 186 -15.23 -12.13 17.39
CA MET A 186 -14.68 -12.67 18.63
C MET A 186 -13.20 -13.07 18.47
N TYR A 187 -12.84 -13.73 17.36
CA TYR A 187 -11.45 -14.06 17.06
C TYR A 187 -10.59 -12.82 16.92
N THR A 188 -11.05 -11.77 16.23
CA THR A 188 -10.32 -10.51 16.10
C THR A 188 -10.14 -9.82 17.45
N GLN A 189 -11.13 -9.86 18.34
CA GLN A 189 -10.97 -9.32 19.70
C GLN A 189 -9.95 -10.10 20.52
N LEU A 190 -10.01 -11.43 20.52
CA LEU A 190 -9.03 -12.26 21.23
C LEU A 190 -7.61 -12.07 20.68
N LEU A 191 -7.47 -12.00 19.35
CA LEU A 191 -6.20 -11.73 18.70
C LEU A 191 -5.67 -10.35 19.08
N LYS A 192 -6.53 -9.33 19.11
CA LYS A 192 -6.16 -7.99 19.57
C LYS A 192 -5.63 -8.02 21.01
N GLU A 193 -6.35 -8.62 21.95
CA GLU A 193 -5.89 -8.73 23.35
C GLU A 193 -4.54 -9.47 23.43
N ALA A 194 -4.40 -10.61 22.73
CA ALA A 194 -3.15 -11.35 22.69
C ALA A 194 -1.98 -10.49 22.15
N LEU A 195 -2.20 -9.76 21.04
CA LEU A 195 -1.18 -8.88 20.46
C LEU A 195 -0.76 -7.73 21.40
N LEU A 196 -1.70 -7.22 22.20
CA LEU A 196 -1.41 -6.18 23.19
C LEU A 196 -0.56 -6.70 24.35
N ASP A 197 -0.75 -7.97 24.73
CA ASP A 197 -0.02 -8.63 25.83
C ASP A 197 1.37 -9.16 25.43
N ILE A 198 1.62 -9.36 24.13
CA ILE A 198 2.93 -9.83 23.66
C ILE A 198 4.02 -8.84 24.10
N GLN A 199 5.11 -9.37 24.64
CA GLN A 199 6.33 -8.62 24.92
C GLN A 199 7.38 -9.00 23.88
N ASP A 200 7.53 -8.16 22.86
CA ASP A 200 8.50 -8.37 21.77
C ASP A 200 9.63 -7.35 21.80
N ASP A 201 10.78 -7.76 21.27
CA ASP A 201 11.82 -6.84 20.86
C ASP A 201 11.38 -6.13 19.57
N ASP A 202 10.83 -4.93 19.73
CA ASP A 202 10.37 -4.09 18.63
C ASP A 202 11.45 -3.89 17.55
N ALA A 203 12.74 -3.77 17.91
CA ALA A 203 13.79 -3.55 16.93
C ALA A 203 13.96 -4.78 16.02
N LYS A 204 13.85 -5.97 16.62
CA LYS A 204 13.84 -7.22 15.87
C LYS A 204 12.60 -7.34 15.00
N SER A 205 11.41 -7.05 15.53
CA SER A 205 10.15 -7.13 14.78
C SER A 205 10.10 -6.15 13.59
N ILE A 206 10.60 -4.93 13.76
CA ILE A 206 10.73 -3.94 12.68
C ILE A 206 11.65 -4.48 11.59
N LYS A 207 12.81 -5.02 11.97
CA LYS A 207 13.76 -5.58 11.01
C LYS A 207 13.17 -6.76 10.24
N GLU A 208 12.51 -7.69 10.93
CA GLU A 208 11.85 -8.85 10.29
C GLU A 208 10.76 -8.40 9.30
N LEU A 209 9.97 -7.37 9.64
CA LEU A 209 8.98 -6.79 8.74
C LEU A 209 9.65 -6.18 7.50
N VAL A 210 10.71 -5.40 7.68
CA VAL A 210 11.39 -4.73 6.57
C VAL A 210 12.08 -5.74 5.65
N ASP A 211 12.76 -6.73 6.20
CA ASP A 211 13.37 -7.82 5.42
C ASP A 211 12.31 -8.59 4.63
N ASN A 212 11.14 -8.84 5.23
CA ASN A 212 10.03 -9.48 4.52
C ASN A 212 9.49 -8.61 3.38
N CYS A 213 9.30 -7.30 3.61
CA CYS A 213 8.86 -6.36 2.58
C CYS A 213 9.86 -6.24 1.44
N ARG A 214 11.16 -6.24 1.75
CA ARG A 214 12.27 -6.19 0.78
C ARG A 214 12.30 -7.45 -0.09
N LEU A 215 12.14 -8.63 0.52
CA LEU A 215 12.09 -9.91 -0.20
C LEU A 215 10.89 -10.03 -1.14
N GLN A 216 9.74 -9.46 -0.75
CA GLN A 216 8.51 -9.49 -1.54
C GLN A 216 8.37 -8.29 -2.48
N GLY A 217 9.33 -7.36 -2.51
CA GLY A 217 9.27 -6.16 -3.35
C GLY A 217 8.07 -5.25 -3.07
N ASN A 218 7.49 -5.32 -1.87
CA ASN A 218 6.19 -4.71 -1.54
C ASN A 218 6.24 -3.22 -1.18
N ALA A 219 7.44 -2.66 -1.05
CA ALA A 219 7.69 -1.28 -0.66
C ALA A 219 8.94 -0.73 -1.35
N SER A 220 9.03 0.60 -1.47
CA SER A 220 10.25 1.24 -1.96
C SER A 220 11.37 1.14 -0.93
N GLU A 221 12.61 0.97 -1.40
CA GLU A 221 13.78 0.89 -0.51
C GLU A 221 13.95 2.15 0.35
N ALA A 222 13.56 3.32 -0.17
CA ALA A 222 13.56 4.57 0.58
C ALA A 222 12.61 4.52 1.80
N THR A 223 11.39 4.00 1.62
CA THR A 223 10.42 3.86 2.72
C THR A 223 10.86 2.80 3.72
N LEU A 224 11.46 1.71 3.24
CA LEU A 224 11.97 0.63 4.08
C LEU A 224 13.11 1.11 4.97
N LYS A 225 14.07 1.83 4.39
CA LYS A 225 15.18 2.43 5.13
C LYS A 225 14.68 3.43 6.18
N MET A 226 13.74 4.30 5.81
CA MET A 226 13.13 5.26 6.74
C MET A 226 12.42 4.55 7.90
N MET A 227 11.80 3.39 7.67
CA MET A 227 11.23 2.58 8.74
C MET A 227 12.30 1.97 9.65
N GLU A 228 13.38 1.40 9.10
CA GLU A 228 14.47 0.83 9.91
C GLU A 228 15.16 1.88 10.78
N GLU A 229 15.39 3.08 10.24
CA GLU A 229 16.22 4.12 10.87
C GLU A 229 15.40 5.09 11.73
N GLU A 230 14.18 5.43 11.31
CA GLU A 230 13.43 6.57 11.85
C GLU A 230 12.08 6.19 12.49
N TYR A 231 11.72 4.90 12.59
CA TYR A 231 10.42 4.48 13.12
C TYR A 231 10.07 5.12 14.47
N ARG A 232 11.03 5.15 15.40
CA ARG A 232 10.87 5.75 16.73
C ARG A 232 10.87 7.28 16.74
N GLY A 233 11.32 7.91 15.67
CA GLY A 233 11.31 9.37 15.51
C GLY A 233 9.92 9.94 15.23
N HIS A 234 8.96 9.08 14.85
CA HIS A 234 7.59 9.46 14.52
C HIS A 234 6.56 8.69 15.37
N SER A 235 5.36 9.26 15.50
CA SER A 235 4.27 8.57 16.18
C SER A 235 3.69 7.44 15.32
N PRO A 236 3.10 6.40 15.92
CA PRO A 236 2.42 5.34 15.17
C PRO A 236 1.29 5.86 14.27
N ILE A 237 0.57 6.90 14.69
CA ILE A 237 -0.47 7.54 13.87
C ILE A 237 0.13 8.24 12.64
N TRP A 238 1.31 8.84 12.77
CA TRP A 238 2.00 9.45 11.62
C TRP A 238 2.31 8.39 10.56
N TRP A 239 2.81 7.23 10.97
CA TRP A 239 3.02 6.08 10.07
C TRP A 239 1.71 5.53 9.48
N TYR A 240 0.65 5.46 10.28
CA TYR A 240 -0.65 4.95 9.85
C TYR A 240 -1.38 5.88 8.86
N THR A 241 -1.21 7.19 9.01
CA THR A 241 -1.90 8.20 8.16
C THR A 241 -1.04 8.71 7.01
N GLY A 242 0.27 8.43 7.04
CA GLY A 242 1.21 8.79 5.99
C GLY A 242 1.06 7.93 4.72
N PRO A 243 1.66 8.36 3.60
CA PRO A 243 1.59 7.69 2.30
C PRO A 243 2.53 6.48 2.23
N TYR A 244 2.57 5.65 3.27
CA TYR A 244 3.49 4.52 3.41
C TYR A 244 2.77 3.18 3.23
N PHE A 245 3.55 2.10 3.09
CA PHE A 245 3.00 0.76 2.88
C PHE A 245 2.27 0.21 4.12
N ILE A 246 2.61 0.69 5.32
CA ILE A 246 2.17 0.11 6.60
C ILE A 246 0.64 0.10 6.72
N ASN A 247 -0.03 1.20 6.39
CA ASN A 247 -1.49 1.29 6.48
C ASN A 247 -2.18 0.32 5.53
N SER A 248 -1.76 0.29 4.26
CA SER A 248 -2.33 -0.61 3.25
C SER A 248 -2.09 -2.07 3.62
N MET A 249 -0.87 -2.41 4.07
CA MET A 249 -0.52 -3.77 4.51
C MET A 249 -1.31 -4.20 5.74
N LEU A 250 -1.46 -3.32 6.74
CA LEU A 250 -2.22 -3.59 7.94
C LEU A 250 -3.70 -3.83 7.61
N ASN A 251 -4.33 -2.94 6.85
CA ASN A 251 -5.74 -3.09 6.48
C ASN A 251 -5.97 -4.31 5.58
N CYS A 252 -4.98 -4.68 4.75
CA CYS A 252 -5.01 -5.91 3.96
C CYS A 252 -5.00 -7.15 4.87
N GLY A 253 -4.02 -7.25 5.78
CA GLY A 253 -3.88 -8.36 6.72
C GLY A 253 -5.12 -8.53 7.60
N LEU A 254 -5.66 -7.44 8.15
CA LEU A 254 -6.87 -7.47 8.96
C LEU A 254 -8.14 -7.82 8.16
N ARG A 255 -8.25 -7.38 6.90
CA ARG A 255 -9.39 -7.75 6.02
C ARG A 255 -9.37 -9.25 5.69
N GLN A 256 -8.21 -9.76 5.29
CA GLN A 256 -8.04 -11.16 4.86
C GLN A 256 -7.84 -12.12 6.03
N MET A 257 -7.69 -11.61 7.25
CA MET A 257 -7.30 -12.38 8.43
C MET A 257 -5.99 -13.17 8.19
N ASP A 258 -5.06 -12.57 7.45
CA ASP A 258 -3.74 -13.16 7.21
C ASP A 258 -2.91 -13.03 8.49
N VAL A 259 -2.85 -14.13 9.23
CA VAL A 259 -2.12 -14.22 10.50
C VAL A 259 -0.63 -13.93 10.31
N ASP A 260 -0.04 -14.29 9.16
CA ASP A 260 1.39 -14.03 8.92
C ASP A 260 1.67 -12.54 8.82
N ILE A 261 0.77 -11.77 8.20
CA ILE A 261 0.86 -10.30 8.10
C ILE A 261 0.56 -9.67 9.47
N ILE A 262 -0.52 -10.10 10.11
CA ILE A 262 -0.95 -9.54 11.40
C ILE A 262 0.13 -9.72 12.47
N MET A 263 0.76 -10.90 12.54
CA MET A 263 1.84 -11.16 13.50
C MET A 263 3.08 -10.30 13.22
N LYS A 264 3.49 -10.13 11.95
CA LYS A 264 4.60 -9.23 11.59
C LYS A 264 4.33 -7.77 11.93
N LEU A 265 3.06 -7.35 11.84
CA LEU A 265 2.61 -6.02 12.22
C LEU A 265 2.15 -5.93 13.68
N GLY A 266 2.31 -6.97 14.49
CA GLY A 266 1.82 -7.04 15.86
C GLY A 266 2.34 -5.89 16.73
N PHE A 267 3.65 -5.61 16.65
CA PHE A 267 4.27 -4.48 17.34
C PHE A 267 3.63 -3.13 16.92
N PHE A 268 3.32 -2.96 15.64
CA PHE A 268 2.73 -1.74 15.10
C PHE A 268 1.28 -1.58 15.55
N ILE A 269 0.49 -2.67 15.53
CA ILE A 269 -0.89 -2.70 16.04
C ILE A 269 -0.91 -2.28 17.51
N ARG A 270 -0.01 -2.85 18.33
CA ARG A 270 0.14 -2.50 19.74
C ARG A 270 0.47 -1.03 19.94
N HIS A 271 1.46 -0.51 19.21
CA HIS A 271 1.85 0.90 19.32
C HIS A 271 0.74 1.85 18.87
N LEU A 272 0.06 1.53 17.76
CA LEU A 272 -1.04 2.33 17.24
C LEU A 272 -2.21 2.36 18.22
N HIS A 273 -2.61 1.20 18.75
CA HIS A 273 -3.66 1.09 19.75
C HIS A 273 -3.34 1.93 20.99
N ASN A 274 -2.15 1.73 21.58
CA ASN A 274 -1.74 2.43 22.79
C ASN A 274 -1.68 3.96 22.57
N HIS A 275 -1.19 4.40 21.41
CA HIS A 275 -1.13 5.82 21.08
C HIS A 275 -2.54 6.43 20.90
N ILE A 276 -3.48 5.72 20.27
CA ILE A 276 -4.88 6.18 20.17
C ILE A 276 -5.53 6.26 21.55
N THR A 277 -5.30 5.28 22.42
CA THR A 277 -5.81 5.27 23.80
C THR A 277 -5.28 6.45 24.61
N GLU A 278 -3.98 6.76 24.48
CA GLU A 278 -3.37 7.93 25.11
C GLU A 278 -3.99 9.23 24.62
N LEU A 279 -4.07 9.45 23.30
CA LEU A 279 -4.70 10.64 22.74
C LEU A 279 -6.17 10.77 23.15
N HIS A 280 -6.90 9.66 23.25
CA HIS A 280 -8.26 9.68 23.74
C HIS A 280 -8.32 10.21 25.17
N ARG A 281 -7.44 9.71 26.06
CA ARG A 281 -7.34 10.17 27.45
C ARG A 281 -7.02 11.66 27.53
N GLU A 282 -6.08 12.15 26.73
CA GLU A 282 -5.72 13.58 26.66
C GLU A 282 -6.90 14.46 26.22
N GLN A 283 -7.76 13.93 25.33
CA GLN A 283 -8.89 14.66 24.74
C GLN A 283 -10.20 14.53 25.55
N GLN A 284 -10.28 13.62 26.53
CA GLN A 284 -11.51 13.36 27.29
C GLN A 284 -12.13 14.62 27.92
N GLY A 285 -11.30 15.57 28.38
CA GLY A 285 -11.78 16.80 29.00
C GLY A 285 -12.31 17.87 28.02
N SER A 286 -11.96 17.79 26.74
CA SER A 286 -12.31 18.80 25.72
C SER A 286 -13.38 18.31 24.73
N MET A 287 -13.71 17.03 24.77
CA MET A 287 -14.61 16.38 23.83
C MET A 287 -16.07 16.45 24.30
N PRO A 288 -17.02 16.78 23.41
CA PRO A 288 -18.45 16.68 23.73
C PRO A 288 -18.83 15.24 24.09
N THR A 289 -19.75 15.07 25.03
CA THR A 289 -20.30 13.75 25.39
C THR A 289 -20.97 13.06 24.21
N LYS A 290 -21.60 13.84 23.33
CA LYS A 290 -22.24 13.36 22.11
C LYS A 290 -21.73 14.16 20.93
N PHE A 291 -21.25 13.47 19.91
CA PHE A 291 -20.82 14.10 18.67
C PHE A 291 -21.05 13.16 17.49
N GLN A 292 -21.07 13.76 16.30
CA GLN A 292 -21.29 13.05 15.06
C GLN A 292 -20.00 13.05 14.23
N VAL A 293 -19.71 11.89 13.63
CA VAL A 293 -18.65 11.74 12.64
C VAL A 293 -19.20 11.05 11.40
N PHE A 294 -18.51 11.24 10.29
CA PHE A 294 -18.91 10.77 8.98
C PHE A 294 -17.81 9.92 8.38
N ARG A 295 -18.19 8.85 7.69
CA ARG A 295 -17.27 8.01 6.90
C ARG A 295 -17.91 7.69 5.56
N GLY A 296 -17.23 8.04 4.48
CA GLY A 296 -17.65 7.63 3.14
C GLY A 296 -16.93 6.36 2.73
N GLN A 297 -17.58 5.47 2.00
CA GLN A 297 -16.93 4.31 1.39
C GLN A 297 -17.82 3.72 0.31
N GLY A 298 -17.21 3.05 -0.66
CA GLY A 298 -17.87 2.08 -1.51
C GLY A 298 -18.22 0.80 -0.76
N LEU A 299 -19.24 0.12 -1.25
CA LEU A 299 -19.60 -1.22 -0.81
C LEU A 299 -20.09 -2.03 -2.00
N SER A 300 -19.75 -3.32 -2.05
CA SER A 300 -20.27 -4.22 -3.08
C SER A 300 -21.80 -4.23 -3.05
N MET A 301 -22.43 -4.44 -4.22
CA MET A 301 -23.90 -4.55 -4.26
C MET A 301 -24.41 -5.70 -3.38
N GLU A 302 -23.66 -6.81 -3.30
CA GLU A 302 -23.98 -7.95 -2.45
C GLU A 302 -24.02 -7.56 -0.96
N ASP A 303 -22.95 -6.91 -0.48
CA ASP A 303 -22.86 -6.50 0.93
C ASP A 303 -23.85 -5.39 1.27
N PHE A 304 -24.19 -4.54 0.31
CA PHE A 304 -25.26 -3.55 0.48
C PHE A 304 -26.62 -4.22 0.67
N GLU A 305 -26.94 -5.26 -0.10
CA GLU A 305 -28.16 -6.03 0.08
C GLU A 305 -28.17 -6.81 1.42
N LYS A 306 -27.02 -7.33 1.86
CA LYS A 306 -26.87 -7.90 3.22
C LYS A 306 -27.16 -6.84 4.28
N MET A 307 -26.57 -5.66 4.16
CA MET A 307 -26.79 -4.55 5.10
C MET A 307 -28.26 -4.12 5.19
N LYS A 308 -28.97 -4.06 4.06
CA LYS A 308 -30.40 -3.73 4.05
C LYS A 308 -31.22 -4.73 4.88
N LYS A 309 -30.89 -6.02 4.78
CA LYS A 309 -31.56 -7.10 5.50
C LYS A 309 -31.28 -7.08 7.00
N THR A 310 -30.16 -6.52 7.43
CA THR A 310 -29.72 -6.45 8.84
C THR A 310 -30.07 -5.12 9.53
N LYS A 311 -31.02 -4.34 8.97
CA LYS A 311 -31.46 -3.07 9.56
C LYS A 311 -31.92 -3.24 11.02
N GLY A 312 -31.39 -2.40 11.91
CA GLY A 312 -31.63 -2.49 13.36
C GLY A 312 -30.72 -3.53 14.06
N GLY A 313 -29.84 -4.19 13.32
CA GLY A 313 -28.78 -5.05 13.84
C GLY A 313 -27.50 -4.29 14.19
N LEU A 314 -26.49 -5.05 14.62
CA LEU A 314 -25.14 -4.56 14.87
C LEU A 314 -24.26 -4.76 13.65
N MET A 315 -23.23 -3.91 13.54
CA MET A 315 -22.23 -3.92 12.49
C MET A 315 -20.86 -3.85 13.18
N SER A 316 -19.92 -4.67 12.74
CA SER A 316 -18.55 -4.66 13.25
C SER A 316 -17.55 -4.39 12.13
N PHE A 317 -16.46 -3.74 12.50
CA PHE A 317 -15.33 -3.47 11.64
C PHE A 317 -14.09 -4.11 12.27
N ASN A 318 -13.30 -4.81 11.45
CA ASN A 318 -12.09 -5.49 11.93
C ASN A 318 -10.83 -4.63 11.77
N ASN A 319 -10.98 -3.38 11.32
CA ASN A 319 -9.91 -2.43 11.06
C ASN A 319 -10.03 -1.19 11.97
N PHE A 320 -8.93 -0.43 12.09
CA PHE A 320 -8.99 0.92 12.65
C PHE A 320 -9.84 1.83 11.76
N LEU A 321 -10.76 2.58 12.37
CA LEU A 321 -11.70 3.43 11.64
C LEU A 321 -11.22 4.88 11.56
N SER A 322 -10.98 5.34 10.32
CA SER A 322 -10.81 6.75 10.01
C SER A 322 -12.16 7.40 9.71
N THR A 323 -12.46 8.50 10.39
CA THR A 323 -13.71 9.27 10.25
C THR A 323 -13.43 10.77 10.27
N SER A 324 -14.38 11.58 9.81
CA SER A 324 -14.27 13.05 9.83
C SER A 324 -15.47 13.68 10.52
N ARG A 325 -15.27 14.78 11.24
CA ARG A 325 -16.37 15.64 11.71
C ARG A 325 -17.00 16.46 10.59
N ASN A 326 -16.28 16.65 9.48
CA ASN A 326 -16.78 17.36 8.32
C ASN A 326 -17.40 16.36 7.33
N ARG A 327 -18.73 16.43 7.20
CA ARG A 327 -19.51 15.61 6.28
C ARG A 327 -18.97 15.64 4.85
N GLU A 328 -18.56 16.81 4.37
CA GLU A 328 -18.17 17.01 2.97
C GLU A 328 -16.85 16.35 2.63
N ILE A 329 -15.94 16.19 3.60
CA ILE A 329 -14.70 15.42 3.41
C ILE A 329 -15.04 13.96 3.13
N SER A 330 -15.91 13.37 3.95
CA SER A 330 -16.32 11.97 3.81
C SER A 330 -17.17 11.73 2.56
N PHE A 331 -18.06 12.68 2.24
CA PHE A 331 -18.95 12.57 1.08
C PHE A 331 -18.20 12.74 -0.24
N ASN A 332 -17.48 13.86 -0.42
CA ASN A 332 -16.81 14.17 -1.69
C ASN A 332 -15.52 13.36 -1.89
N GLY A 333 -14.82 13.04 -0.80
CA GLY A 333 -13.57 12.29 -0.85
C GLY A 333 -13.75 10.80 -1.12
N PHE A 334 -14.81 10.18 -0.59
CA PHE A 334 -14.91 8.71 -0.55
C PHE A 334 -16.27 8.17 -1.03
N ALA A 335 -17.39 8.66 -0.49
CA ALA A 335 -18.70 8.12 -0.83
C ALA A 335 -19.10 8.37 -2.30
N ARG A 336 -18.91 9.61 -2.78
CA ARG A 336 -19.28 10.00 -4.15
C ARG A 336 -18.35 9.37 -5.20
N PRO A 337 -17.01 9.34 -5.04
CA PRO A 337 -16.14 8.65 -5.99
C PRO A 337 -16.47 7.16 -6.17
N ALA A 338 -16.89 6.48 -5.10
CA ALA A 338 -17.25 5.06 -5.15
C ALA A 338 -18.44 4.76 -6.06
N THR A 339 -19.32 5.72 -6.37
CA THR A 339 -20.45 5.50 -7.30
C THR A 339 -20.01 5.33 -8.75
N LYS A 340 -18.74 5.62 -9.07
CA LYS A 340 -18.20 5.45 -10.42
C LYS A 340 -17.92 3.98 -10.77
N ASN A 341 -17.85 3.11 -9.77
CA ASN A 341 -17.62 1.69 -9.96
C ASN A 341 -18.98 0.99 -10.21
N THR A 342 -19.08 0.28 -11.33
CA THR A 342 -20.34 -0.28 -11.85
C THR A 342 -21.01 -1.31 -10.94
N ASN A 343 -20.24 -1.98 -10.07
CA ASN A 343 -20.74 -3.03 -9.17
C ASN A 343 -20.66 -2.65 -7.68
N SER A 344 -20.62 -1.35 -7.36
CA SER A 344 -20.60 -0.88 -5.98
C SER A 344 -21.52 0.32 -5.74
N VAL A 345 -21.97 0.47 -4.50
CA VAL A 345 -22.76 1.60 -4.03
C VAL A 345 -21.89 2.49 -3.16
N GLY A 346 -21.94 3.80 -3.41
CA GLY A 346 -21.33 4.79 -2.54
C GLY A 346 -22.18 5.03 -1.30
N LEU A 347 -21.60 4.81 -0.13
CA LEU A 347 -22.25 4.98 1.18
C LEU A 347 -21.61 6.09 1.99
N LEU A 348 -22.44 6.86 2.66
CA LEU A 348 -22.02 7.81 3.70
C LEU A 348 -22.59 7.37 5.04
N PHE A 349 -21.73 6.80 5.88
CA PHE A 349 -22.06 6.50 7.27
C PHE A 349 -22.14 7.79 8.07
N VAL A 350 -23.21 7.91 8.84
CA VAL A 350 -23.42 8.95 9.85
C VAL A 350 -23.37 8.26 11.21
N ILE A 351 -22.26 8.45 11.93
CA ILE A 351 -21.97 7.73 13.17
C ILE A 351 -22.15 8.71 14.33
N ASN A 352 -23.12 8.41 15.19
CA ASN A 352 -23.34 9.17 16.41
C ASN A 352 -22.57 8.48 17.55
N ILE A 353 -21.61 9.19 18.13
CA ILE A 353 -20.79 8.70 19.23
C ILE A 353 -21.31 9.31 20.53
N ASP A 354 -21.60 8.45 21.49
CA ASP A 354 -21.92 8.81 22.87
C ASP A 354 -20.82 8.25 23.78
N THR A 355 -19.95 9.12 24.29
CA THR A 355 -18.79 8.70 25.08
C THR A 355 -19.21 8.05 26.39
N ALA A 356 -20.36 8.40 26.95
CA ALA A 356 -20.86 7.79 28.19
C ALA A 356 -21.29 6.33 27.98
N ILE A 357 -21.73 5.97 26.77
CA ILE A 357 -22.00 4.58 26.40
C ILE A 357 -20.67 3.85 26.19
N CYS A 358 -19.73 4.45 25.44
CA CYS A 358 -18.43 3.85 25.16
C CYS A 358 -17.65 3.48 26.44
N THR A 359 -17.66 4.35 27.46
CA THR A 359 -16.98 4.06 28.74
C THR A 359 -17.63 2.88 29.49
N LYS A 360 -18.94 2.67 29.34
CA LYS A 360 -19.66 1.55 29.97
C LYS A 360 -19.53 0.26 29.19
N SER A 361 -19.35 0.34 27.87
CA SER A 361 -19.18 -0.79 26.95
C SER A 361 -17.72 -1.26 26.83
N ALA A 362 -16.81 -0.71 27.63
CA ALA A 362 -15.38 -1.05 27.60
C ALA A 362 -15.07 -2.45 28.18
N THR A 363 -16.04 -3.16 28.73
CA THR A 363 -15.89 -4.56 29.13
C THR A 363 -15.94 -5.45 27.88
N PRO A 364 -14.82 -6.11 27.51
CA PRO A 364 -14.89 -7.21 26.57
C PRO A 364 -15.68 -8.31 27.29
N PHE A 365 -16.83 -8.71 26.73
CA PHE A 365 -17.64 -9.83 27.24
C PHE A 365 -18.34 -9.63 28.60
N ALA A 366 -18.99 -8.48 28.84
CA ALA A 366 -20.01 -8.40 29.90
C ALA A 366 -21.41 -8.70 29.35
N GLU A 367 -22.09 -9.61 30.03
CA GLU A 367 -23.44 -10.15 29.79
C GLU A 367 -24.54 -9.09 29.61
#